data_AF-A0A8X7QF65-F1
#
_entry.id   AF-A0A8X7QF65-F1
#
_cell.length_a   1.000
_cell.length_b   1.000
_cell.length_c   1.000
_cell.angle_alpha   90.00
_cell.angle_beta   90.00
_cell.angle_gamma   90.00
#
_symmetry.space_group_name_H-M   'P 1'
#
loop_
_entity.id
_entity.type
_entity.pdbx_description
1 polymer ?
#
loop_
_entity_poly.entity_id
_entity_poly.type
_entity_poly.pdbx_seq_one_letter_code
_entity_poly.pdbx_strand_id
1 'polypeptide(L)'
;MITPRVMYGSASDGKTVFFAGGIQMDDNGNPIVVRTVEKYNADTKMWTMIYRMHKSRKFSSGCFLRGKFYVLSGRDENDKHLTCGERYDEATNSWELMPGMLKDINFITSSQAPPLIAVVDDNLYLLEISLNELRIYDINTNVWKKLGSVPVSANAVFGWGVTFKSMGDRLLVVGTSHS
;
A
#
# COMPACT_ATOMS: atom_id res chain seq x y z
N MET A 1 9.99 7.43 -14.20
CA MET A 1 9.64 6.01 -14.05
C MET A 1 10.27 5.29 -15.23
N ILE A 2 10.89 4.12 -15.02
CA ILE A 2 11.64 3.43 -16.09
C ILE A 2 10.65 2.78 -17.06
N THR A 3 9.63 2.12 -16.51
CA THR A 3 8.57 1.48 -17.29
C THR A 3 7.23 2.08 -16.89
N PRO A 4 6.49 2.73 -17.81
CA PRO A 4 5.18 3.31 -17.52
C PRO A 4 4.23 2.25 -16.94
N ARG A 5 3.56 2.62 -15.85
CA ARG A 5 2.57 1.77 -15.17
C ARG A 5 1.56 2.59 -14.40
N VAL A 6 0.46 1.94 -14.01
CA VAL A 6 -0.59 2.50 -13.15
C VAL A 6 -0.91 1.53 -12.00
N MET A 7 -1.67 1.99 -11.00
CA MET A 7 -2.18 1.15 -9.91
C MET A 7 -1.08 0.44 -9.09
N TYR A 8 0.11 1.03 -9.03
CA TYR A 8 1.23 0.57 -8.21
C TYR A 8 1.14 1.08 -6.77
N GLY A 9 1.74 0.34 -5.85
CA GLY A 9 2.01 0.86 -4.51
C GLY A 9 3.23 1.78 -4.54
N SER A 10 3.20 2.88 -3.81
CA SER A 10 4.37 3.77 -3.68
C SER A 10 4.48 4.35 -2.29
N ALA A 11 5.71 4.69 -1.90
CA ALA A 11 6.02 5.43 -0.69
C ALA A 11 7.35 6.16 -0.83
N SER A 12 7.56 7.18 0.00
CA SER A 12 8.83 7.88 0.11
C SER A 12 9.35 7.83 1.54
N ASP A 13 10.67 7.72 1.66
CA ASP A 13 11.41 7.90 2.92
C ASP A 13 11.90 9.36 3.10
N GLY A 14 11.43 10.29 2.25
CA GLY A 14 11.83 11.70 2.20
C GLY A 14 12.91 12.01 1.18
N LYS A 15 13.76 11.05 0.80
CA LYS A 15 14.85 11.23 -0.18
C LYS A 15 14.63 10.42 -1.44
N THR A 16 14.09 9.22 -1.27
CA THR A 16 13.87 8.24 -2.30
C THR A 16 12.38 7.89 -2.34
N VAL A 17 11.85 7.69 -3.53
CA VAL A 17 10.47 7.23 -3.73
C VAL A 17 10.52 5.85 -4.39
N PHE A 18 9.80 4.91 -3.82
CA PHE A 18 9.71 3.53 -4.31
C PHE A 18 8.36 3.30 -4.98
N PHE A 19 8.36 2.53 -6.06
CA PHE A 19 7.19 2.22 -6.88
C PHE A 19 7.16 0.72 -7.17
N ALA A 20 6.19 0.02 -6.61
CA ALA A 20 6.12 -1.44 -6.64
C ALA A 20 4.86 -1.98 -7.30
N GLY A 21 5.06 -2.93 -8.20
CA GLY A 21 3.99 -3.62 -8.91
C GLY A 21 3.25 -2.69 -9.86
N GLY A 22 1.94 -2.85 -9.95
CA GLY A 22 1.07 -2.13 -10.87
C GLY A 22 0.80 -2.89 -12.17
N ILE A 23 0.21 -2.17 -13.11
CA ILE A 23 -0.16 -2.65 -14.45
C ILE A 23 0.71 -1.92 -15.47
N GLN A 24 1.44 -2.68 -16.29
CA GLN A 24 2.17 -2.17 -17.47
C GLN A 24 1.63 -2.83 -18.73
N MET A 25 2.00 -2.32 -19.90
CA MET A 25 1.76 -3.01 -21.17
C MET A 25 2.95 -3.89 -21.51
N ASP A 26 2.69 -5.10 -22.00
CA ASP A 26 3.71 -5.93 -22.67
C ASP A 26 3.99 -5.40 -24.09
N ASP A 27 4.94 -6.03 -24.79
CA ASP A 27 5.34 -5.63 -26.15
C ASP A 27 4.20 -5.74 -27.18
N ASN A 28 3.15 -6.52 -26.86
CA ASN A 28 1.97 -6.68 -27.69
C ASN A 28 0.83 -5.71 -27.31
N GLY A 29 1.04 -4.85 -26.32
CA GLY A 29 0.04 -3.91 -25.82
C GLY A 29 -0.97 -4.52 -24.84
N ASN A 30 -0.74 -5.73 -24.33
CA ASN A 30 -1.62 -6.34 -23.34
C ASN A 30 -1.27 -5.86 -21.92
N PRO A 31 -2.27 -5.57 -21.08
CA PRO A 31 -2.03 -5.20 -19.69
C PRO A 31 -1.56 -6.41 -18.89
N ILE A 32 -0.39 -6.30 -18.25
CA ILE A 32 0.17 -7.32 -17.37
C ILE A 32 0.38 -6.75 -15.96
N VAL A 33 0.03 -7.55 -14.95
CA VAL A 33 0.30 -7.23 -13.55
C VAL A 33 1.72 -7.63 -13.23
N VAL A 34 2.50 -6.70 -12.68
CA VAL A 34 3.93 -6.94 -12.45
C VAL A 34 4.29 -6.96 -10.97
N ARG A 35 5.49 -7.49 -10.72
CA ARG A 35 6.17 -7.54 -9.42
C ARG A 35 7.46 -6.73 -9.40
N THR A 36 7.73 -6.01 -10.48
CA THR A 36 8.90 -5.15 -10.62
C THR A 36 8.80 -3.97 -9.65
N VAL A 37 9.97 -3.51 -9.21
CA VAL A 37 10.07 -2.38 -8.30
C VAL A 37 11.18 -1.48 -8.80
N GLU A 38 10.90 -0.19 -8.82
CA GLU A 38 11.90 0.82 -9.11
C GLU A 38 11.87 1.87 -8.00
N LYS A 39 13.01 2.53 -7.82
CA LYS A 39 13.11 3.67 -6.93
C LYS A 39 13.68 4.87 -7.67
N TYR A 40 13.23 6.06 -7.28
CA TYR A 40 13.74 7.33 -7.75
C TYR A 40 14.43 8.04 -6.61
N ASN A 41 15.70 8.40 -6.80
CA ASN A 41 16.45 9.20 -5.84
C ASN A 41 16.41 10.67 -6.29
N ALA A 42 15.89 11.55 -5.43
CA ALA A 42 15.71 12.95 -5.77
C ALA A 42 17.03 13.73 -5.87
N ASP A 43 18.06 13.34 -5.10
CA ASP A 43 19.36 14.01 -5.10
C ASP A 43 20.13 13.73 -6.39
N THR A 44 20.17 12.46 -6.81
CA THR A 44 20.88 12.04 -8.02
C THR A 44 20.04 12.19 -9.28
N LYS A 45 18.71 12.37 -9.13
CA LYS A 45 17.71 12.40 -10.20
C LYS A 45 17.72 11.12 -11.04
N MET A 46 18.09 10.00 -10.45
CA MET A 46 18.21 8.71 -11.13
C MET A 46 17.08 7.76 -10.73
N TRP A 47 16.64 6.99 -11.72
CA TRP A 47 15.79 5.83 -11.52
C TRP A 47 16.65 4.57 -11.44
N THR A 48 16.27 3.64 -10.57
CA THR A 48 16.98 2.36 -10.40
C THR A 48 15.98 1.24 -10.22
N MET A 49 16.12 0.17 -11.01
CA MET A 49 15.43 -1.09 -10.74
C MET A 49 16.06 -1.76 -9.53
N ILE A 50 15.22 -2.20 -8.59
CA ILE A 50 15.67 -2.97 -7.43
C ILE A 50 15.14 -4.40 -7.49
N TYR A 51 15.47 -5.21 -6.49
CA TYR A 51 14.96 -6.57 -6.43
C TYR A 51 13.43 -6.58 -6.52
N ARG A 52 12.89 -7.51 -7.31
CA ARG A 52 11.45 -7.67 -7.51
C ARG A 52 10.78 -8.31 -6.29
N MET A 53 9.51 -7.99 -6.08
CA MET A 53 8.65 -8.68 -5.10
C MET A 53 8.51 -10.17 -5.45
N HIS A 54 8.00 -10.96 -4.51
CA HIS A 54 7.63 -12.35 -4.72
C HIS A 54 6.39 -12.46 -5.59
N LYS A 55 5.34 -11.68 -5.27
CA LYS A 55 4.05 -11.70 -5.98
C LYS A 55 3.85 -10.47 -6.85
N SER A 56 3.15 -10.66 -7.97
CA SER A 56 2.59 -9.58 -8.79
C SER A 56 1.44 -8.93 -8.05
N ARG A 57 1.35 -7.61 -8.08
CA ARG A 57 0.36 -6.87 -7.28
C ARG A 57 -0.07 -5.60 -8.00
N LYS A 58 -1.37 -5.41 -8.22
CA LYS A 58 -2.00 -4.14 -8.64
C LYS A 58 -2.98 -3.66 -7.54
N PHE A 59 -3.32 -2.38 -7.51
CA PHE A 59 -4.18 -1.79 -6.46
C PHE A 59 -3.62 -1.99 -5.05
N SER A 60 -2.29 -1.99 -4.92
CA SER A 60 -1.61 -2.10 -3.64
C SER A 60 -1.29 -0.73 -3.04
N SER A 61 -1.03 -0.71 -1.74
CA SER A 61 -0.56 0.49 -1.04
C SER A 61 0.86 0.29 -0.53
N GLY A 62 1.67 1.34 -0.62
CA GLY A 62 3.05 1.36 -0.14
C GLY A 62 3.19 2.21 1.11
N CYS A 63 4.09 1.85 2.02
CA CYS A 63 4.51 2.72 3.13
C CYS A 63 5.94 2.41 3.56
N PHE A 64 6.58 3.37 4.22
CA PHE A 64 7.81 3.12 4.98
C PHE A 64 7.47 2.94 6.46
N LEU A 65 7.96 1.86 7.06
CA LEU A 65 7.75 1.54 8.47
C LEU A 65 9.07 1.01 9.03
N ARG A 66 9.61 1.67 10.07
CA ARG A 66 10.87 1.28 10.73
C ARG A 66 12.02 1.04 9.74
N GLY A 67 12.17 1.97 8.78
CA GLY A 67 13.24 1.96 7.78
C GLY A 67 13.09 0.93 6.65
N LYS A 68 11.97 0.21 6.56
CA LYS A 68 11.71 -0.77 5.50
C LYS A 68 10.52 -0.34 4.65
N PHE A 69 10.57 -0.69 3.37
CA PHE A 69 9.47 -0.39 2.43
C PHE A 69 8.48 -1.56 2.41
N TYR A 70 7.22 -1.30 2.75
CA TYR A 70 6.15 -2.28 2.79
C TYR A 70 5.19 -2.07 1.63
N VAL A 71 4.72 -3.17 1.03
CA VAL A 71 3.67 -3.19 0.01
C VAL A 71 2.58 -4.15 0.43
N LEU A 72 1.35 -3.63 0.56
CA LEU A 72 0.23 -4.33 1.18
C LEU A 72 -0.95 -4.49 0.22
N SER A 73 -1.77 -5.52 0.45
CA SER A 73 -3.07 -5.77 -0.20
C SER A 73 -3.01 -5.87 -1.73
N GLY A 74 -3.95 -5.30 -2.48
CA GLY A 74 -4.02 -5.40 -3.93
C GLY A 74 -4.50 -6.75 -4.43
N ARG A 75 -4.34 -6.92 -5.72
CA ARG A 75 -4.76 -8.10 -6.48
C ARG A 75 -3.59 -8.63 -7.30
N ASP A 76 -3.52 -9.94 -7.45
CA ASP A 76 -2.53 -10.59 -8.31
C ASP A 76 -2.93 -10.54 -9.79
N GLU A 77 -2.16 -11.22 -10.64
CA GLU A 77 -2.40 -11.36 -12.08
C GLU A 77 -3.73 -12.04 -12.41
N ASN A 78 -4.28 -12.86 -11.50
CA ASN A 78 -5.55 -13.56 -11.65
C ASN A 78 -6.71 -12.79 -10.97
N ASP A 79 -6.48 -11.52 -10.62
CA ASP A 79 -7.42 -10.65 -9.92
C ASP A 79 -7.78 -11.11 -8.49
N LYS A 80 -7.03 -12.06 -7.92
CA LYS A 80 -7.27 -12.55 -6.56
C LYS A 80 -6.76 -11.55 -5.54
N HIS A 81 -7.59 -11.21 -4.55
CA HIS A 81 -7.17 -10.37 -3.43
C HIS A 81 -6.05 -11.01 -2.61
N LEU A 82 -4.99 -10.22 -2.39
CA LEU A 82 -3.84 -10.63 -1.62
C LEU A 82 -4.01 -10.20 -0.16
N THR A 83 -4.04 -11.18 0.74
CA THR A 83 -4.05 -10.94 2.20
C THR A 83 -2.65 -10.85 2.81
N CYS A 84 -1.60 -11.08 2.01
CA CYS A 84 -0.22 -10.92 2.44
C CYS A 84 0.27 -9.48 2.23
N GLY A 85 1.26 -9.08 3.03
CA GLY A 85 2.15 -7.96 2.73
C GLY A 85 3.50 -8.48 2.25
N GLU A 86 4.33 -7.60 1.71
CA GLU A 86 5.75 -7.85 1.50
C GLU A 86 6.54 -6.66 2.02
N ARG A 87 7.70 -6.90 2.64
CA ARG A 87 8.62 -5.85 3.07
C ARG A 87 9.97 -5.99 2.38
N TYR A 88 10.54 -4.87 1.99
CA TYR A 88 11.86 -4.77 1.39
C TYR A 88 12.85 -4.20 2.39
N ASP A 89 13.99 -4.86 2.50
CA ASP A 89 15.14 -4.42 3.28
C ASP A 89 16.26 -4.01 2.33
N GLU A 90 16.63 -2.73 2.34
CA GLU A 90 17.69 -2.18 1.49
C GLU A 90 19.07 -2.73 1.87
N ALA A 91 19.31 -3.05 3.14
CA ALA A 91 20.62 -3.54 3.59
C ALA A 91 20.92 -4.93 3.02
N THR A 92 19.90 -5.77 2.87
CA THR A 92 20.01 -7.11 2.29
C THR A 92 19.57 -7.18 0.83
N ASN A 93 19.05 -6.07 0.29
CA ASN A 93 18.46 -5.98 -1.04
C ASN A 93 17.47 -7.12 -1.32
N SER A 94 16.61 -7.43 -0.35
CA SER A 94 15.71 -8.58 -0.44
C SER A 94 14.30 -8.28 0.06
N TRP A 95 13.35 -9.04 -0.48
CA TRP A 95 11.95 -9.01 -0.08
C TRP A 95 11.62 -10.17 0.85
N GLU A 96 10.85 -9.89 1.89
CA GLU A 96 10.27 -10.88 2.78
C GLU A 96 8.75 -10.86 2.66
N LEU A 97 8.17 -12.03 2.40
CA LEU A 97 6.72 -12.21 2.39
C LEU A 97 6.19 -12.21 3.82
N MET A 98 5.10 -11.48 4.06
CA MET A 98 4.39 -11.41 5.33
C MET A 98 2.98 -12.01 5.17
N PRO A 99 2.82 -13.33 5.37
CA PRO A 99 1.55 -14.01 5.16
C PRO A 99 0.46 -13.49 6.11
N GLY A 100 -0.78 -13.41 5.63
CA GLY A 100 -1.95 -13.13 6.47
C GLY A 100 -1.97 -11.75 7.13
N MET A 101 -1.13 -10.81 6.70
CA MET A 101 -1.10 -9.45 7.24
C MET A 101 -2.46 -8.74 7.16
N LEU A 102 -3.33 -9.10 6.22
CA LEU A 102 -4.67 -8.53 6.02
C LEU A 102 -5.76 -9.61 6.06
N LYS A 103 -5.53 -10.73 6.74
CA LYS A 103 -6.49 -11.86 6.79
C LYS A 103 -7.83 -11.49 7.44
N ASP A 104 -7.80 -10.54 8.37
CA ASP A 104 -8.97 -10.09 9.15
C ASP A 104 -9.58 -8.78 8.61
N ILE A 105 -9.11 -8.31 7.44
CA ILE A 105 -9.62 -7.08 6.81
C ILE A 105 -10.59 -7.47 5.70
N ASN A 106 -11.80 -6.91 5.75
CA ASN A 106 -12.84 -7.22 4.78
C ASN A 106 -12.76 -6.29 3.56
N PHE A 107 -12.58 -6.90 2.39
CA PHE A 107 -12.56 -6.22 1.10
C PHE A 107 -13.93 -6.36 0.42
N ILE A 108 -14.63 -5.24 0.24
CA ILE A 108 -16.06 -5.21 -0.15
C ILE A 108 -16.25 -5.54 -1.64
N THR A 109 -15.36 -5.00 -2.48
CA THR A 109 -15.46 -5.11 -3.94
C THR A 109 -14.08 -4.99 -4.57
N SER A 110 -13.91 -5.59 -5.75
CA SER A 110 -12.69 -5.50 -6.55
C SER A 110 -12.39 -4.07 -7.03
N SER A 111 -13.39 -3.19 -7.02
CA SER A 111 -13.29 -1.78 -7.43
C SER A 111 -13.05 -0.80 -6.28
N GLN A 112 -12.91 -1.26 -5.03
CA GLN A 112 -12.63 -0.36 -3.91
C GLN A 112 -11.23 0.26 -4.02
N ALA A 113 -11.00 1.37 -3.33
CA ALA A 113 -9.69 1.99 -3.26
C ALA A 113 -8.64 1.01 -2.71
N PRO A 114 -7.36 1.14 -3.11
CA PRO A 114 -6.26 0.50 -2.40
C PRO A 114 -6.34 0.81 -0.89
N PRO A 115 -5.81 -0.06 -0.02
CA PRO A 115 -5.90 0.16 1.41
C PRO A 115 -5.43 1.55 1.80
N LEU A 116 -6.29 2.25 2.51
CA LEU A 116 -5.97 3.56 3.06
C LEU A 116 -5.04 3.34 4.25
N ILE A 117 -3.74 3.55 4.03
CA ILE A 117 -2.70 3.36 5.06
C ILE A 117 -1.93 4.65 5.33
N ALA A 118 -1.46 4.78 6.56
CA ALA A 118 -0.62 5.88 7.00
C ALA A 118 0.33 5.39 8.10
N VAL A 119 1.52 5.98 8.18
CA VAL A 119 2.49 5.69 9.24
C VAL A 119 2.73 6.96 10.06
N VAL A 120 2.51 6.86 11.37
CA VAL A 120 2.74 7.93 12.36
C VAL A 120 3.56 7.33 13.50
N ASP A 121 4.68 7.97 13.86
CA ASP A 121 5.57 7.53 14.93
C ASP A 121 5.92 6.02 14.88
N ASP A 122 6.31 5.54 13.70
CA ASP A 122 6.62 4.13 13.43
C ASP A 122 5.47 3.13 13.74
N ASN A 123 4.24 3.62 13.79
CA ASN A 123 3.03 2.83 13.86
C ASN A 123 2.30 2.90 12.52
N LEU A 124 1.96 1.73 11.98
CA LEU A 124 1.20 1.62 10.75
C LEU A 124 -0.30 1.55 11.07
N TYR A 125 -1.05 2.44 10.44
CA TYR A 125 -2.50 2.52 10.56
C TYR A 125 -3.16 2.16 9.23
N LEU A 126 -4.34 1.58 9.32
CA LEU A 126 -5.22 1.27 8.19
C LEU A 126 -6.63 1.77 8.52
N LEU A 127 -7.25 2.43 7.56
CA LEU A 127 -8.67 2.73 7.60
C LEU A 127 -9.41 1.64 6.84
N GLU A 128 -10.09 0.75 7.58
CA GLU A 128 -10.94 -0.29 7.01
C GLU A 128 -12.23 0.35 6.52
N ILE A 129 -12.36 0.40 5.20
CA ILE A 129 -13.48 1.05 4.50
C ILE A 129 -14.82 0.38 4.83
N SER A 130 -14.86 -0.95 4.93
CA SER A 130 -16.10 -1.74 5.12
C SER A 130 -16.82 -1.45 6.43
N LEU A 131 -16.05 -1.23 7.49
CA LEU A 131 -16.55 -0.97 8.84
C LEU A 131 -16.34 0.49 9.28
N ASN A 132 -15.78 1.33 8.39
CA ASN A 132 -15.37 2.69 8.68
C ASN A 132 -14.50 2.81 9.94
N GLU A 133 -13.54 1.88 10.06
CA GLU A 133 -12.83 1.58 11.30
C GLU A 133 -11.34 1.84 11.16
N LEU A 134 -10.79 2.63 12.09
CA LEU A 134 -9.35 2.80 12.22
C LEU A 134 -8.74 1.59 12.94
N ARG A 135 -7.68 1.05 12.34
CA ARG A 135 -6.89 -0.04 12.90
C ARG A 135 -5.41 0.33 12.97
N ILE A 136 -4.72 -0.22 13.96
CA ILE A 136 -3.26 -0.12 14.12
C ILE A 136 -2.64 -1.52 14.00
N TYR A 137 -1.52 -1.61 13.29
CA TYR A 137 -0.81 -2.87 13.06
C TYR A 137 0.20 -3.15 14.16
N ASP A 138 0.11 -4.34 14.75
CA ASP A 138 1.12 -4.88 15.65
C ASP A 138 2.06 -5.81 14.87
N ILE A 139 3.25 -5.30 14.55
CA ILE A 139 4.24 -6.02 13.75
C ILE A 139 4.80 -7.26 14.42
N ASN A 140 4.80 -7.33 15.75
CA ASN A 140 5.36 -8.47 16.48
C ASN A 140 4.41 -9.68 16.43
N THR A 141 3.11 -9.41 16.36
CA THR A 141 2.07 -10.45 16.34
C THR A 141 1.42 -10.63 14.97
N ASN A 142 1.71 -9.73 14.02
CA ASN A 142 1.11 -9.69 12.68
C ASN A 142 -0.44 -9.60 12.73
N VAL A 143 -0.94 -8.72 13.59
CA VAL A 143 -2.39 -8.53 13.84
C VAL A 143 -2.75 -7.05 13.77
N TRP A 144 -3.94 -6.74 13.23
CA TRP A 144 -4.54 -5.41 13.29
C TRP A 144 -5.46 -5.28 14.50
N LYS A 145 -5.23 -4.26 15.33
CA LYS A 145 -6.08 -3.92 16.47
C LYS A 145 -7.01 -2.78 16.11
N LYS A 146 -8.29 -2.93 16.42
CA LYS A 146 -9.31 -1.88 16.28
C LYS A 146 -9.03 -0.73 17.26
N LEU A 147 -9.08 0.50 16.76
CA LEU A 147 -9.01 1.72 17.57
C LEU A 147 -10.36 2.43 17.69
N GLY A 148 -11.26 2.27 16.72
CA GLY A 148 -12.59 2.88 16.73
C GLY A 148 -13.04 3.31 15.34
N SER A 149 -14.22 3.90 15.25
CA SER A 149 -14.71 4.49 13.99
C SER A 149 -14.07 5.84 13.72
N VAL A 150 -13.99 6.21 12.43
CA VAL A 150 -13.59 7.56 12.01
C VAL A 150 -14.82 8.44 11.74
N PRO A 151 -14.71 9.78 11.86
CA PRO A 151 -15.86 10.68 11.67
C PRO A 151 -16.29 10.86 10.21
N VAL A 152 -15.47 10.42 9.25
CA VAL A 152 -15.79 10.47 7.81
C VAL A 152 -16.53 9.21 7.37
N SER A 153 -17.28 9.27 6.28
CA SER A 153 -17.95 8.12 5.67
C SER A 153 -17.05 7.46 4.62
N ALA A 154 -15.99 6.76 5.04
CA ALA A 154 -15.07 6.16 4.09
C ALA A 154 -15.74 5.07 3.21
N ASN A 155 -16.81 4.47 3.71
CA ASN A 155 -17.61 3.46 3.01
C ASN A 155 -18.44 4.01 1.84
N ALA A 156 -18.79 5.30 1.82
CA ALA A 156 -19.80 5.87 0.92
C ALA A 156 -19.46 5.67 -0.58
N VAL A 157 -18.18 5.69 -0.91
CA VAL A 157 -17.64 5.51 -2.28
C VAL A 157 -16.49 4.50 -2.29
N PHE A 158 -16.57 3.47 -1.45
CA PHE A 158 -15.58 2.40 -1.34
C PHE A 158 -14.14 2.91 -1.14
N GLY A 159 -13.98 3.96 -0.32
CA GLY A 159 -12.70 4.60 0.00
C GLY A 159 -12.19 5.61 -1.05
N TRP A 160 -12.80 5.70 -2.23
CA TRP A 160 -12.40 6.71 -3.22
C TRP A 160 -12.71 8.13 -2.73
N GLY A 161 -11.86 9.09 -3.05
CA GLY A 161 -12.02 10.47 -2.56
C GLY A 161 -11.76 10.66 -1.06
N VAL A 162 -11.42 9.59 -0.33
CA VAL A 162 -10.94 9.69 1.06
C VAL A 162 -9.42 9.90 1.03
N THR A 163 -8.97 10.97 1.66
CA THR A 163 -7.56 11.17 1.98
C THR A 163 -7.28 10.61 3.36
N PHE A 164 -6.35 9.66 3.45
CA PHE A 164 -5.83 9.11 4.69
C PHE A 164 -4.30 9.15 4.64
N LYS A 165 -3.69 10.04 5.43
CA LYS A 165 -2.24 10.26 5.43
C LYS A 165 -1.75 10.68 6.82
N SER A 166 -0.46 10.56 7.05
CA SER A 166 0.19 11.16 8.23
C SER A 166 0.43 12.66 8.00
N MET A 167 0.36 13.42 9.08
CA MET A 167 0.68 14.85 9.15
C MET A 167 1.36 15.13 10.50
N GLY A 168 2.70 15.09 10.51
CA GLY A 168 3.46 15.11 11.76
C GLY A 168 3.13 13.91 12.64
N ASP A 169 2.72 14.18 13.87
CA ASP A 169 2.32 13.23 14.91
C ASP A 169 0.84 12.80 14.82
N ARG A 170 0.14 13.12 13.71
CA ARG A 170 -1.30 12.92 13.57
C ARG A 170 -1.68 12.19 12.29
N LEU A 171 -2.85 11.57 12.34
CA LEU A 171 -3.56 11.07 11.16
C LEU A 171 -4.48 12.16 10.62
N LEU A 172 -4.34 12.47 9.34
CA LEU A 172 -5.28 13.29 8.60
C LEU A 172 -6.25 12.39 7.86
N VAL A 173 -7.54 12.57 8.15
CA VAL A 173 -8.64 11.87 7.48
C VAL A 173 -9.58 12.93 6.89
N VAL A 174 -9.68 13.00 5.56
CA VAL A 174 -10.58 13.93 4.86
C VAL A 174 -11.44 13.12 3.90
N GLY A 175 -12.75 13.33 3.93
CA GLY A 175 -13.70 12.64 3.09
C GLY A 175 -15.09 13.23 3.26
N THR A 176 -16.10 12.59 2.68
CA THR A 176 -17.49 13.00 2.88
C THR A 176 -17.91 12.76 4.33
N SER A 177 -18.62 13.71 4.94
CA SER A 177 -19.24 13.53 6.25
C SER A 177 -20.54 12.73 6.13
N HIS A 178 -20.95 12.08 7.21
CA HIS A 178 -22.32 11.59 7.36
C HIS A 178 -23.24 12.83 7.41
N SER A 179 -24.18 12.92 6.47
CA SER A 179 -25.31 13.86 6.54
C SER A 179 -26.36 13.37 7.52
#